data_AF-A0A7S2CSV5-F1
#
_entry.id   AF-A0A7S2CSV5-F1
#
_cell.length_a   1.000
_cell.length_b   1.000
_cell.length_c   1.000
_cell.angle_alpha   90.00
_cell.angle_beta   90.00
_cell.angle_gamma   90.00
#
_symmetry.space_group_name_H-M   'P 1'
#
loop_
_entity.id
_entity.type
_entity.pdbx_description
1 polymer ?
#
loop_
_entity_poly.entity_id
_entity_poly.type
_entity_poly.pdbx_seq_one_letter_code
_entity_poly.pdbx_strand_id
1 'polypeptide(L)'
;GLSASDAMSMHNTTLLFDALRTFIGYRNVTFISGYFSESLTDSLLKRHNFKPALLVDLDCDMYISTVQALRWLFGSATIMQPGTLVRYDDWPGNFTAKGGSRSDGLWGQTLAHIEVTAAFRVEWQRINRNVFEVLSIGKRAEDALAHTETCYHRPCW
;
A
#
# COMPACT_ATOMS: atom_id res chain seq x y z
N GLY A 1 -26.07 4.02 -2.63
CA GLY A 1 -25.04 4.61 -1.75
C GLY A 1 -23.76 3.87 -2.00
N LEU A 2 -22.70 4.59 -2.36
CA LEU A 2 -21.40 4.00 -2.70
C LEU A 2 -20.43 4.03 -1.49
N SER A 3 -20.91 4.48 -0.32
CA SER A 3 -20.12 4.56 0.91
C SER A 3 -20.85 3.97 2.11
N ALA A 4 -20.10 3.60 3.16
CA ALA A 4 -20.66 3.18 4.43
C ALA A 4 -21.54 4.27 5.08
N SER A 5 -21.18 5.54 4.90
CA SER A 5 -21.96 6.69 5.37
C SER A 5 -23.35 6.70 4.76
N ASP A 6 -23.45 6.52 3.44
CA ASP A 6 -24.75 6.46 2.74
C ASP A 6 -25.54 5.22 3.16
N ALA A 7 -24.86 4.06 3.23
CA ALA A 7 -25.49 2.79 3.58
C ALA A 7 -26.10 2.81 4.98
N MET A 8 -25.47 3.53 5.91
CA MET A 8 -25.93 3.67 7.29
C MET A 8 -26.71 4.96 7.55
N SER A 9 -26.86 5.85 6.56
CA SER A 9 -27.40 7.20 6.73
C SER A 9 -26.74 7.98 7.88
N MET A 10 -25.43 7.81 8.05
CA MET A 10 -24.63 8.42 9.10
C MET A 10 -23.53 9.28 8.50
N HIS A 11 -23.71 10.60 8.53
CA HIS A 11 -22.74 11.58 7.99
C HIS A 11 -21.84 12.22 9.05
N ASN A 12 -22.02 11.86 10.32
CA ASN A 12 -21.09 12.22 11.39
C ASN A 12 -20.02 11.13 11.53
N THR A 13 -18.75 11.49 11.33
CA THR A 13 -17.63 10.54 11.34
C THR A 13 -17.49 9.78 12.65
N THR A 14 -17.69 10.43 13.80
CA THR A 14 -17.59 9.78 15.11
C THR A 14 -18.65 8.70 15.28
N LEU A 15 -19.92 9.04 15.01
CA LEU A 15 -21.03 8.10 15.10
C LEU A 15 -20.87 6.94 14.11
N LEU A 16 -20.43 7.24 12.88
CA LEU A 16 -20.14 6.23 11.88
C LEU A 16 -19.05 5.27 12.36
N PHE A 17 -17.94 5.78 12.87
CA PHE A 17 -16.84 4.94 13.36
C PHE A 17 -17.26 4.10 14.57
N ASP A 18 -18.07 4.64 15.49
CA ASP A 18 -18.56 3.87 16.64
C ASP A 18 -19.53 2.75 16.20
N ALA A 19 -20.39 3.03 15.23
CA ALA A 19 -21.27 2.02 14.65
C ALA A 19 -20.46 0.93 13.92
N LEU A 20 -19.43 1.31 13.14
CA LEU A 20 -18.54 0.37 12.46
C LEU A 20 -17.74 -0.48 13.45
N ARG A 21 -17.21 0.09 14.55
CA ARG A 21 -16.52 -0.69 15.60
C ARG A 21 -17.45 -1.72 16.22
N THR A 22 -18.69 -1.31 16.51
CA THR A 22 -19.72 -2.19 17.06
C THR A 22 -20.04 -3.34 16.12
N PHE A 23 -20.18 -3.03 14.82
CA PHE A 23 -20.45 -4.02 13.79
C PHE A 23 -19.30 -5.02 13.59
N ILE A 24 -18.05 -4.53 13.53
CA ILE A 24 -16.86 -5.36 13.36
C ILE A 24 -16.60 -6.25 14.59
N GLY A 25 -16.95 -5.78 15.79
CA GLY A 25 -16.83 -6.55 17.03
C GLY A 25 -15.38 -6.79 17.50
N TYR A 26 -14.40 -6.09 16.90
CA TYR A 26 -12.98 -6.18 17.27
C TYR A 26 -12.48 -4.87 17.86
N ARG A 27 -11.72 -4.96 18.98
CA ARG A 27 -11.23 -3.77 19.70
C ARG A 27 -10.00 -3.13 19.06
N ASN A 28 -9.23 -3.89 18.30
CA ASN A 28 -7.98 -3.42 17.69
C ASN A 28 -8.22 -2.92 16.26
N VAL A 29 -9.04 -1.88 16.13
CA VAL A 29 -9.40 -1.27 14.85
C VAL A 29 -9.13 0.23 14.92
N THR A 30 -8.35 0.73 13.96
CA THR A 30 -8.07 2.16 13.80
C THR A 30 -8.65 2.61 12.47
N PHE A 31 -9.54 3.60 12.52
CA PHE A 31 -10.05 4.26 11.33
C PHE A 31 -9.27 5.54 11.05
N ILE A 32 -8.82 5.70 9.82
CA ILE A 32 -8.12 6.90 9.34
C ILE A 32 -9.05 7.57 8.33
N SER A 33 -9.56 8.75 8.67
CA SER A 33 -10.43 9.54 7.79
C SER A 33 -9.62 10.50 6.93
N GLY A 34 -10.07 10.72 5.70
CA GLY A 34 -9.54 11.73 4.78
C GLY A 34 -9.12 11.12 3.45
N TYR A 35 -8.74 11.97 2.51
CA TYR A 35 -8.19 11.52 1.24
C TYR A 35 -6.83 10.87 1.44
N PHE A 36 -6.43 9.96 0.55
CA PHE A 36 -5.13 9.31 0.63
C PHE A 36 -3.97 10.33 0.62
N SER A 37 -4.08 11.39 -0.18
CA SER A 37 -3.10 12.49 -0.25
C SER A 37 -2.92 13.28 1.06
N GLU A 38 -3.91 13.25 1.95
CA GLU A 38 -3.93 14.05 3.18
C GLU A 38 -3.70 13.20 4.42
N SER A 39 -4.18 11.96 4.39
CA SER A 39 -4.19 11.07 5.55
C SER A 39 -2.97 10.18 5.62
N LEU A 40 -2.47 9.69 4.48
CA LEU A 40 -1.29 8.81 4.41
C LEU A 40 0.00 9.63 4.50
N THR A 41 0.35 10.02 5.73
CA THR A 41 1.50 10.88 6.03
C THR A 41 2.57 10.15 6.82
N ASP A 42 3.80 10.68 6.85
CA ASP A 42 4.87 10.14 7.72
C ASP A 42 4.53 10.29 9.20
N SER A 43 3.78 11.34 9.56
CA SER A 43 3.28 11.54 10.91
C SER A 43 2.33 10.42 11.33
N LEU A 44 1.54 9.87 10.41
CA LEU A 44 0.70 8.70 10.66
C LEU A 44 1.55 7.47 10.96
N LEU A 45 2.60 7.21 10.17
CA LEU A 45 3.53 6.10 10.40
C LEU A 45 4.14 6.14 11.80
N LYS A 46 4.62 7.32 12.22
CA LYS A 46 5.25 7.54 13.53
C LYS A 46 4.25 7.36 14.68
N ARG A 47 2.99 7.73 14.49
CA ARG A 47 1.96 7.69 15.55
C ARG A 47 1.47 6.28 15.85
N HIS A 48 1.32 5.42 14.85
CA HIS A 48 0.59 4.15 15.00
C HIS A 48 1.48 2.92 15.17
N ASN A 49 2.81 3.06 15.15
CA ASN A 49 3.76 1.94 15.30
C ASN A 49 3.36 0.72 14.46
N PHE A 50 3.16 0.93 13.16
CA PHE A 50 2.73 -0.13 12.25
C PHE A 50 3.70 -1.31 12.30
N LYS A 51 3.14 -2.52 12.21
CA LYS A 51 3.90 -3.76 12.06
C LYS A 51 3.88 -4.18 10.59
N PRO A 52 4.78 -5.09 10.16
CA PRO A 52 4.67 -5.73 8.86
C PRO A 52 3.26 -6.24 8.62
N ALA A 53 2.69 -5.85 7.48
CA ALA A 53 1.34 -6.26 7.11
C ALA A 53 1.36 -7.71 6.63
N LEU A 54 0.42 -8.51 7.14
CA LEU A 54 0.12 -9.81 6.55
C LEU A 54 -0.61 -9.63 5.21
N LEU A 55 -1.61 -8.74 5.20
CA LEU A 55 -2.46 -8.46 4.06
C LEU A 55 -2.68 -6.96 3.92
N VAL A 56 -2.56 -6.46 2.70
CA VAL A 56 -3.03 -5.16 2.25
C VAL A 56 -4.15 -5.40 1.24
N ASP A 57 -5.34 -4.86 1.50
CA ASP A 57 -6.47 -4.91 0.57
C ASP A 57 -6.66 -3.53 -0.05
N LEU A 58 -6.49 -3.43 -1.37
CA LEU A 58 -6.60 -2.20 -2.16
C LEU A 58 -7.91 -2.20 -2.92
N ASP A 59 -8.87 -1.53 -2.31
CA ASP A 59 -10.17 -1.22 -2.91
C ASP A 59 -10.20 0.28 -3.27
N CYS A 60 -9.34 0.63 -4.21
CA CYS A 60 -9.14 2.01 -4.69
C CYS A 60 -9.46 2.05 -6.18
N ASP A 61 -10.67 2.39 -6.59
CA ASP A 61 -11.07 2.37 -8.01
C ASP A 61 -10.11 3.19 -8.91
N MET A 62 -9.66 4.33 -8.39
CA MET A 62 -8.87 5.29 -9.15
C MET A 62 -7.37 5.01 -9.14
N TYR A 63 -6.73 5.24 -10.28
CA TYR A 63 -5.27 5.21 -10.44
C TYR A 63 -4.55 6.07 -9.39
N ILE A 64 -4.93 7.34 -9.25
CA ILE A 64 -4.23 8.28 -8.36
C ILE A 64 -4.29 7.84 -6.89
N SER A 65 -5.46 7.37 -6.44
CA SER A 65 -5.66 6.83 -5.09
C SER A 65 -4.76 5.62 -4.85
N THR A 66 -4.69 4.72 -5.83
CA THR A 66 -3.88 3.50 -5.73
C THR A 66 -2.39 3.82 -5.71
N VAL A 67 -1.91 4.74 -6.55
CA VAL A 67 -0.50 5.16 -6.54
C VAL A 67 -0.14 5.80 -5.20
N GLN A 68 -0.97 6.70 -4.68
CA GLN A 68 -0.73 7.36 -3.40
C GLN A 68 -0.66 6.34 -2.25
N ALA A 69 -1.62 5.41 -2.19
CA ALA A 69 -1.64 4.35 -1.19
C ALA A 69 -0.40 3.44 -1.27
N LEU A 70 -0.11 2.91 -2.46
CA LEU A 70 1.02 2.01 -2.68
C LEU A 70 2.37 2.70 -2.41
N ARG A 71 2.57 3.95 -2.85
CA ARG A 71 3.81 4.69 -2.58
C ARG A 71 4.01 4.93 -1.10
N TRP A 72 2.96 5.24 -0.35
CA TRP A 72 3.08 5.39 1.10
C TRP A 72 3.39 4.05 1.79
N LEU A 73 2.74 2.97 1.37
CA LEU A 73 2.98 1.62 1.91
C LEU A 73 4.44 1.16 1.68
N PHE A 74 4.93 1.23 0.44
CA PHE A 74 6.32 0.86 0.10
C PHE A 74 7.35 1.92 0.54
N GLY A 75 6.92 3.17 0.69
CA GLY A 75 7.66 4.27 1.30
C GLY A 75 7.81 4.11 2.81
N SER A 76 6.98 3.29 3.45
CA SER A 76 7.23 2.85 4.83
C SER A 76 8.31 1.77 4.84
N ALA A 77 9.25 1.87 5.79
CA ALA A 77 10.28 0.84 5.98
C ALA A 77 9.73 -0.41 6.71
N THR A 78 8.48 -0.38 7.19
CA THR A 78 7.96 -1.37 8.14
C THR A 78 6.73 -2.12 7.65
N ILE A 79 5.84 -1.50 6.88
CA ILE A 79 4.55 -2.12 6.52
C ILE A 79 4.74 -3.20 5.46
N MET A 80 5.39 -2.85 4.34
CA MET A 80 5.61 -3.78 3.24
C MET A 80 6.89 -4.56 3.48
N GLN A 81 6.80 -5.89 3.58
CA GLN A 81 7.93 -6.80 3.76
C GLN A 81 7.76 -8.03 2.85
N PRO A 82 8.84 -8.78 2.57
CA PRO A 82 8.71 -10.11 1.99
C PRO A 82 7.69 -10.96 2.76
N GLY A 83 6.77 -11.61 2.04
CA GLY A 83 5.65 -12.36 2.60
C GLY A 83 4.36 -11.55 2.78
N THR A 84 4.38 -10.22 2.61
CA THR A 84 3.14 -9.42 2.60
C THR A 84 2.29 -9.75 1.37
N LEU A 85 1.01 -10.04 1.59
CA LEU A 85 0.03 -10.22 0.52
C LEU A 85 -0.64 -8.89 0.17
N VAL A 86 -0.82 -8.63 -1.11
CA VAL A 86 -1.54 -7.47 -1.65
C VAL A 86 -2.68 -7.95 -2.53
N ARG A 87 -3.92 -7.64 -2.14
CA ARG A 87 -5.13 -7.88 -2.92
C ARG A 87 -5.57 -6.57 -3.59
N TYR A 88 -6.02 -6.67 -4.84
CA TYR A 88 -6.60 -5.58 -5.62
C TYR A 88 -8.06 -5.90 -5.92
N ASP A 89 -9.02 -5.02 -5.61
CA ASP A 89 -10.42 -5.30 -5.97
C ASP A 89 -10.64 -5.17 -7.49
N ASP A 90 -9.98 -4.20 -8.13
CA ASP A 90 -10.17 -3.85 -9.52
C ASP A 90 -9.02 -4.34 -10.42
N TRP A 91 -8.99 -5.66 -10.66
CA TRP A 91 -7.96 -6.32 -11.49
C TRP A 91 -8.53 -7.05 -12.72
N PRO A 92 -8.09 -6.71 -13.95
CA PRO A 92 -8.66 -7.25 -15.20
C PRO A 92 -8.31 -8.72 -15.49
N GLY A 93 -7.71 -9.44 -14.53
CA GLY A 93 -7.52 -10.90 -14.56
C GLY A 93 -6.43 -11.42 -15.51
N ASN A 94 -6.29 -10.84 -16.69
CA ASN A 94 -5.31 -11.27 -17.69
C ASN A 94 -3.96 -10.53 -17.60
N PHE A 95 -3.86 -9.56 -16.68
CA PHE A 95 -2.62 -8.81 -16.50
C PHE A 95 -1.64 -9.57 -15.61
N THR A 96 -0.40 -9.73 -16.09
CA THR A 96 0.72 -10.27 -15.31
C THR A 96 1.73 -9.15 -15.03
N ALA A 97 2.40 -9.21 -13.88
CA ALA A 97 3.41 -8.24 -13.45
C ALA A 97 4.61 -8.11 -14.41
N LYS A 98 4.73 -9.01 -15.40
CA LYS A 98 5.76 -8.98 -16.47
C LYS A 98 5.32 -8.22 -17.73
N GLY A 99 4.21 -7.49 -17.68
CA GLY A 99 3.67 -6.75 -18.82
C GLY A 99 2.72 -7.60 -19.64
N GLY A 100 1.43 -7.58 -19.26
CA GLY A 100 0.36 -7.91 -20.19
C GLY A 100 0.27 -6.86 -21.29
N SER A 101 -0.31 -7.24 -22.43
CA SER A 101 -0.41 -6.37 -23.62
C SER A 101 -1.03 -5.01 -23.26
N ARG A 102 -0.31 -3.91 -23.57
CA ARG A 102 -0.76 -2.51 -23.39
C ARG A 102 -2.06 -2.17 -24.15
N SER A 103 -2.52 -3.06 -25.02
CA SER A 103 -3.71 -2.90 -25.86
C SER A 103 -5.03 -3.12 -25.14
N ASP A 104 -5.02 -3.81 -23.98
CA ASP A 104 -6.23 -4.05 -23.18
C ASP A 104 -6.20 -3.08 -22.01
N GLY A 105 -7.02 -2.03 -22.07
CA GLY A 105 -6.98 -0.85 -21.19
C GLY A 105 -6.52 -1.14 -19.77
N LEU A 106 -5.37 -0.59 -19.38
CA LEU A 106 -4.83 -0.73 -18.03
C LEU A 106 -5.76 0.00 -17.05
N TRP A 107 -6.45 -0.76 -16.21
CA TRP A 107 -7.27 -0.21 -15.14
C TRP A 107 -6.38 0.51 -14.13
N GLY A 108 -6.96 1.46 -13.40
CA GLY A 108 -6.17 2.39 -12.59
C GLY A 108 -5.25 1.68 -11.59
N GLN A 109 -5.75 0.64 -10.92
CA GLN A 109 -4.95 -0.16 -9.99
C GLN A 109 -3.82 -0.93 -10.68
N THR A 110 -4.06 -1.45 -11.88
CA THR A 110 -3.07 -2.21 -12.65
C THR A 110 -1.91 -1.30 -13.09
N LEU A 111 -2.23 -0.10 -13.60
CA LEU A 111 -1.20 0.87 -13.96
C LEU A 111 -0.38 1.30 -12.73
N ALA A 112 -1.05 1.59 -11.61
CA ALA A 112 -0.39 1.95 -10.37
C ALA A 112 0.55 0.84 -9.86
N HIS A 113 0.11 -0.42 -9.93
CA HIS A 113 0.93 -1.58 -9.57
C HIS A 113 2.21 -1.64 -10.39
N ILE A 114 2.14 -1.49 -11.72
CA ILE A 114 3.32 -1.52 -12.61
C ILE A 114 4.30 -0.40 -12.23
N GLU A 115 3.81 0.82 -12.08
CA GLU A 115 4.65 1.98 -11.81
C GLU A 115 5.34 1.88 -10.45
N VAL A 116 4.62 1.47 -9.41
CA VAL A 116 5.19 1.28 -8.07
C VAL A 116 6.17 0.10 -8.06
N THR A 117 5.85 -0.98 -8.76
CA THR A 117 6.76 -2.12 -8.93
C THR A 117 8.09 -1.67 -9.52
N ALA A 118 8.05 -0.86 -10.58
CA ALA A 118 9.26 -0.30 -11.17
C ALA A 118 9.99 0.67 -10.23
N ALA A 119 9.26 1.56 -9.57
CA ALA A 119 9.84 2.58 -8.68
C ALA A 119 10.55 1.98 -7.46
N PHE A 120 9.99 0.93 -6.86
CA PHE A 120 10.53 0.27 -5.67
C PHE A 120 11.26 -1.05 -5.97
N ARG A 121 11.37 -1.42 -7.25
CA ARG A 121 12.01 -2.67 -7.72
C ARG A 121 11.47 -3.88 -6.97
N VAL A 122 10.15 -4.00 -6.91
CA VAL A 122 9.46 -5.06 -6.17
C VAL A 122 9.42 -6.32 -7.01
N GLU A 123 9.75 -7.45 -6.41
CA GLU A 123 9.50 -8.76 -7.01
C GLU A 123 8.24 -9.36 -6.41
N TRP A 124 7.38 -9.88 -7.28
CA TRP A 124 6.07 -10.40 -6.89
C TRP A 124 5.92 -11.87 -7.27
N GLN A 125 5.28 -12.63 -6.39
CA GLN A 125 4.65 -13.89 -6.75
C GLN A 125 3.15 -13.67 -6.88
N ARG A 126 2.58 -13.96 -8.05
CA ARG A 126 1.13 -13.96 -8.19
C ARG A 126 0.57 -15.21 -7.54
N ILE A 127 -0.25 -15.04 -6.50
CA ILE A 127 -0.88 -16.14 -5.75
C ILE A 127 -2.23 -16.50 -6.38
N ASN A 128 -3.00 -15.50 -6.80
CA ASN A 128 -4.27 -15.69 -7.51
C ASN A 128 -4.53 -14.51 -8.48
N ARG A 129 -5.71 -14.46 -9.10
CA ARG A 129 -6.14 -13.47 -10.08
C ARG A 129 -5.75 -12.05 -9.68
N ASN A 130 -6.01 -11.63 -8.46
CA ASN A 130 -5.82 -10.26 -8.00
C ASN A 130 -5.03 -10.19 -6.69
N VAL A 131 -4.29 -11.26 -6.36
CA VAL A 131 -3.50 -11.36 -5.12
C VAL A 131 -2.04 -11.63 -5.46
N PHE A 132 -1.17 -10.81 -4.90
CA PHE A 132 0.27 -10.86 -5.12
C PHE A 132 1.00 -10.89 -3.77
N GLU A 133 1.98 -11.76 -3.64
CA GLU A 133 2.90 -11.79 -2.52
C GLU A 133 4.16 -11.00 -2.89
N VAL A 134 4.63 -10.16 -1.98
CA VAL A 134 5.94 -9.51 -2.09
C VAL A 134 7.03 -10.55 -1.81
N LEU A 135 7.89 -10.82 -2.79
CA LEU A 135 9.06 -11.69 -2.61
C LEU A 135 10.28 -10.91 -2.15
N SER A 136 10.50 -9.74 -2.76
CA SER A 136 11.60 -8.86 -2.42
C SER A 136 11.27 -7.41 -2.78
N ILE A 137 11.95 -6.47 -2.12
CA ILE A 137 11.87 -5.05 -2.39
C ILE A 137 13.31 -4.59 -2.61
N GLY A 138 13.59 -3.93 -3.74
CA GLY A 138 14.92 -3.45 -4.01
C GLY A 138 15.41 -2.45 -2.95
N LYS A 139 16.72 -2.44 -2.70
CA LYS A 139 17.35 -1.42 -1.84
C LYS A 139 17.01 -0.03 -2.37
N ARG A 140 16.63 0.90 -1.48
CA ARG A 140 16.43 2.30 -1.90
C ARG A 140 17.74 2.85 -2.42
N ALA A 141 17.70 3.71 -3.43
CA ALA A 141 18.91 4.38 -3.91
C ALA A 141 19.61 5.16 -2.78
N GLU A 142 18.84 5.67 -1.81
CA GLU A 142 19.31 6.36 -0.61
C GLU A 142 20.05 5.42 0.36
N ASP A 143 19.64 4.14 0.46
CA ASP A 143 20.29 3.15 1.33
C ASP A 143 21.68 2.73 0.82
N ALA A 144 21.92 2.85 -0.49
CA ALA A 144 23.22 2.55 -1.09
C ALA A 144 24.25 3.65 -0.81
N LEU A 145 23.82 4.91 -0.68
CA LEU A 145 24.69 6.05 -0.38
C LEU A 145 25.09 6.09 1.11
N ALA A 146 24.19 5.68 2.01
CA ALA A 146 24.49 5.58 3.44
C ALA A 146 25.56 4.52 3.78
N HIS A 147 25.72 3.48 2.94
CA HIS A 147 26.76 2.45 3.12
C HIS A 147 28.12 2.85 2.56
N THR A 148 28.18 3.81 1.65
CA THR A 148 29.46 4.32 1.11
C THR A 148 30.13 5.35 2.02
N GLU A 149 29.37 6.08 2.85
CA GLU A 149 29.94 7.10 3.75
C GLU A 149 30.61 6.51 5.01
N THR A 150 30.24 5.29 5.43
CA THR A 150 30.90 4.62 6.57
C THR A 150 32.27 4.01 6.25
N CYS A 151 32.67 3.92 4.98
CA CYS A 151 33.97 3.36 4.57
C CYS A 151 35.09 4.40 4.41
N TYR A 152 34.80 5.70 4.46
CA TYR A 152 35.81 6.76 4.26
C TYR A 152 36.38 7.40 5.54
N HIS A 153 35.94 6.97 6.73
CA HIS A 153 36.41 7.51 8.01
C HIS A 153 36.96 6.46 8.98
N ARG A 154 37.90 5.64 8.51
CA ARG A 154 38.92 5.07 9.41
C ARG A 154 40.27 5.74 9.13
N PRO A 155 40.80 6.57 10.03
CA PRO A 155 42.18 6.98 9.94
C PRO A 155 43.04 5.74 10.22
N CYS A 156 43.87 5.37 9.26
CA CYS A 156 45.01 4.50 9.51
C CYS A 156 45.92 5.20 10.52
N TRP A 157 45.98 4.66 11.74
CA TRP A 157 47.10 4.82 12.67
C TRP A 157 47.39 3.45 13.27
#